data_AF-A0A6B3NHI2-F1
#
_entry.id   AF-A0A6B3NHI2-F1
#
_cell.length_a   1.000
_cell.length_b   1.000
_cell.length_c   1.000
_cell.angle_alpha   90.00
_cell.angle_beta   90.00
_cell.angle_gamma   90.00
#
_symmetry.space_group_name_H-M   'P 1'
#
loop_
_entity.id
_entity.type
_entity.pdbx_description
1 polymer ?
#
loop_
_entity_poly.entity_id
_entity_poly.type
_entity_poly.pdbx_seq_one_letter_code
_entity_poly.pdbx_strand_id
1 'polypeptide(L)'
;MSQLWEQHSSPKPKTYMALIVGLALVVVLTIVSCQSPPTAGTDRETLVAAEEAYNQGNVDGAIKLAESIEPESSLYQEAQNNLAVYRGAIKTPTVGSDKETLAAAEEAYNQGNVDEAIKLAESIEPESSLYQEAQNNLAVYRGAIKTP
;
A
#
# COMPACT_ATOMS: atom_id res chain seq x y z
N MET A 1 16.90 30.40 -56.00
CA MET A 1 16.49 29.21 -56.77
C MET A 1 16.43 28.05 -55.78
N SER A 2 15.35 27.98 -54.99
CA SER A 2 14.26 26.98 -55.13
C SER A 2 14.68 25.64 -54.53
N GLN A 3 14.55 25.39 -53.21
CA GLN A 3 13.32 24.98 -52.49
C GLN A 3 12.47 23.97 -53.30
N LEU A 4 12.68 22.68 -53.04
CA LEU A 4 11.83 21.50 -53.32
C LEU A 4 11.65 20.80 -51.96
N TRP A 5 10.62 21.04 -51.14
CA TRP A 5 9.23 20.48 -51.17
C TRP A 5 9.13 19.15 -51.97
N GLU A 6 8.69 18.02 -51.41
CA GLU A 6 7.33 17.76 -50.92
C GLU A 6 7.24 16.97 -49.62
N GLN A 7 6.43 17.56 -48.75
CA GLN A 7 5.79 16.99 -47.57
C GLN A 7 4.44 16.44 -48.04
N HIS A 8 4.24 15.12 -48.07
CA HIS A 8 2.91 14.57 -48.37
C HIS A 8 2.06 14.47 -47.10
N SER A 9 1.08 15.36 -47.08
CA SER A 9 0.06 15.61 -46.07
C SER A 9 -0.81 14.41 -45.72
N SER A 10 -1.20 14.40 -44.44
CA SER A 10 -2.40 13.75 -43.91
C SER A 10 -3.68 14.17 -44.65
N PRO A 11 -4.75 13.37 -44.50
CA PRO A 11 -6.00 13.99 -44.06
C PRO A 11 -6.67 13.23 -42.88
N LYS A 12 -6.87 13.94 -41.77
CA LYS A 12 -8.10 13.84 -40.93
C LYS A 12 -8.99 15.02 -41.37
N PRO A 13 -10.33 15.01 -41.27
CA PRO A 13 -11.11 14.55 -40.11
C PRO A 13 -12.51 13.98 -40.41
N LYS A 14 -13.21 13.51 -39.37
CA LYS A 14 -14.61 13.90 -39.07
C LYS A 14 -15.05 13.31 -37.73
N THR A 15 -15.00 14.17 -36.73
CA THR A 15 -15.86 14.20 -35.56
C THR A 15 -17.31 13.99 -35.98
N TYR A 16 -17.94 12.92 -35.49
CA TYR A 16 -19.40 12.89 -35.31
C TYR A 16 -19.67 12.84 -33.81
N MET A 17 -20.07 14.01 -33.31
CA MET A 17 -20.82 14.17 -32.09
C MET A 17 -22.11 13.34 -32.17
N ALA A 18 -22.34 12.49 -31.18
CA ALA A 18 -23.69 12.11 -30.75
C ALA A 18 -23.62 11.67 -29.27
N LEU A 19 -23.65 12.67 -28.39
CA LEU A 19 -24.13 12.53 -27.02
C LEU A 19 -25.61 12.10 -27.07
N ILE A 20 -25.94 10.92 -26.55
CA ILE A 20 -27.21 10.73 -25.85
C ILE A 20 -26.88 10.13 -24.48
N VAL A 21 -27.09 10.96 -23.48
CA VAL A 21 -27.07 10.70 -22.05
C VAL A 21 -28.22 9.76 -21.70
N GLY A 22 -27.96 8.73 -20.89
CA GLY A 22 -28.98 7.86 -20.33
C GLY A 22 -28.41 7.04 -19.17
N LEU A 23 -28.69 7.51 -17.96
CA LEU A 23 -28.15 7.05 -16.69
C LEU A 23 -28.95 5.83 -16.18
N ALA A 24 -28.30 4.66 -16.04
CA ALA A 24 -28.77 3.52 -15.23
C ALA A 24 -27.54 2.66 -14.87
N LEU A 25 -26.86 2.93 -13.75
CA LEU A 25 -27.01 2.20 -12.48
C LEU A 25 -26.84 0.66 -12.61
N VAL A 26 -25.63 0.20 -12.24
CA VAL A 26 -25.40 -0.91 -11.29
C VAL A 26 -25.63 -2.37 -11.76
N VAL A 27 -24.49 -3.04 -11.98
CA VAL A 27 -24.07 -4.34 -11.38
C VAL A 27 -24.43 -5.67 -12.08
N VAL A 28 -23.39 -6.52 -12.08
CA VAL A 28 -23.30 -8.01 -12.14
C VAL A 28 -22.79 -8.65 -13.45
N LEU A 29 -21.51 -9.05 -13.37
CA LEU A 29 -20.86 -10.31 -13.80
C LEU A 29 -21.48 -11.13 -14.95
N THR A 30 -20.64 -11.64 -15.86
CA THR A 30 -20.15 -13.04 -15.78
C THR A 30 -19.17 -13.40 -16.91
N ILE A 31 -18.01 -13.93 -16.48
CA ILE A 31 -17.12 -14.94 -17.08
C ILE A 31 -16.50 -14.72 -18.49
N VAL A 32 -15.27 -14.21 -18.52
CA VAL A 32 -14.06 -14.88 -19.06
C VAL A 32 -12.85 -14.16 -18.44
N SER A 33 -12.38 -14.63 -17.29
CA SER A 33 -11.03 -14.30 -16.79
C SER A 33 -10.21 -15.58 -16.84
N CYS A 34 -9.67 -15.91 -18.02
CA CYS A 34 -8.65 -16.93 -18.17
C CYS A 34 -7.65 -16.49 -19.25
N GLN A 35 -6.80 -15.50 -18.94
CA GLN A 35 -5.53 -15.35 -19.65
C GLN A 35 -4.57 -14.41 -18.88
N SER A 36 -4.10 -14.83 -17.71
CA SER A 36 -2.81 -14.32 -17.22
C SER A 36 -1.73 -15.09 -17.99
N PRO A 37 -0.88 -14.46 -18.82
CA PRO A 37 0.25 -15.14 -19.46
C PRO A 37 1.25 -15.61 -18.40
N PRO A 38 2.11 -16.61 -18.68
CA PRO A 38 3.03 -17.16 -17.68
C PRO A 38 4.00 -16.07 -17.19
N THR A 39 3.80 -15.65 -15.95
CA THR A 39 4.50 -14.57 -15.22
C THR A 39 5.87 -15.00 -14.67
N ALA A 40 6.54 -15.99 -15.27
CA ALA A 40 7.80 -16.53 -14.74
C ALA A 40 8.93 -15.47 -14.66
N GLY A 41 8.89 -14.43 -15.51
CA GLY A 41 9.81 -13.29 -15.43
C GLY A 41 9.46 -12.29 -14.32
N THR A 42 8.17 -11.98 -14.14
CA THR A 42 7.67 -10.99 -13.17
C THR A 42 7.62 -11.53 -11.74
N ASP A 43 7.36 -12.83 -11.56
CA ASP A 43 7.28 -13.44 -10.23
C ASP A 43 8.66 -13.47 -9.56
N ARG A 44 9.72 -13.69 -10.36
CA ARG A 44 11.11 -13.63 -9.86
C ARG A 44 11.48 -12.23 -9.41
N GLU A 45 11.13 -11.22 -10.20
CA GLU A 45 11.34 -9.81 -9.83
C GLU A 45 10.54 -9.45 -8.58
N THR A 46 9.31 -9.95 -8.46
CA THR A 46 8.44 -9.75 -7.30
C THR A 46 9.04 -10.37 -6.04
N LEU A 47 9.58 -11.59 -6.13
CA LEU A 47 10.24 -12.26 -5.02
C LEU A 47 11.50 -11.49 -4.58
N VAL A 48 12.32 -11.03 -5.53
CA VAL A 48 13.50 -10.21 -5.23
C VAL A 48 13.10 -8.88 -4.58
N ALA A 49 12.06 -8.21 -5.09
CA ALA A 49 11.54 -6.98 -4.50
C ALA A 49 11.00 -7.21 -3.08
N ALA A 50 10.38 -8.38 -2.83
CA ALA A 50 9.93 -8.76 -1.48
C ALA A 50 11.12 -8.90 -0.52
N GLU A 51 12.19 -9.57 -0.95
CA GLU A 51 13.42 -9.70 -0.17
C GLU A 51 14.10 -8.35 0.08
N GLU A 52 14.17 -7.49 -0.92
CA GLU A 52 14.70 -6.13 -0.77
C GLU A 52 13.87 -5.31 0.21
N ALA A 53 12.54 -5.35 0.11
CA ALA A 53 11.64 -4.67 1.04
C ALA A 53 11.86 -5.17 2.47
N TYR A 54 11.98 -6.49 2.65
CA TYR A 54 12.27 -7.10 3.96
C TYR A 54 13.62 -6.63 4.52
N ASN A 55 14.68 -6.65 3.70
CA ASN A 55 16.02 -6.20 4.08
C ASN A 55 16.08 -4.70 4.42
N GLN A 56 15.18 -3.90 3.84
CA GLN A 56 15.01 -2.48 4.15
C GLN A 56 14.13 -2.23 5.40
N GLY A 57 13.63 -3.28 6.05
CA GLY A 57 12.74 -3.19 7.21
C GLY A 57 11.27 -2.93 6.85
N ASN A 58 10.91 -2.91 5.57
CA ASN A 58 9.53 -2.82 5.10
C ASN A 58 8.88 -4.21 5.03
N VAL A 59 8.61 -4.80 6.19
CA VAL A 59 8.07 -6.16 6.30
C VAL A 59 6.67 -6.26 5.70
N ASP A 60 5.81 -5.26 5.88
CA ASP A 60 4.48 -5.19 5.24
C ASP A 60 4.56 -5.19 3.71
N GLY A 61 5.50 -4.42 3.14
CA GLY A 61 5.76 -4.42 1.70
C GLY A 61 6.23 -5.77 1.20
N ALA A 62 7.14 -6.42 1.94
CA ALA A 62 7.63 -7.75 1.63
C ALA A 62 6.52 -8.80 1.60
N ILE A 63 5.60 -8.77 2.57
CA ILE A 63 4.46 -9.68 2.63
C ILE A 63 3.51 -9.46 1.45
N LYS A 64 3.13 -8.22 1.15
CA LYS A 64 2.23 -7.91 0.02
C LYS A 64 2.80 -8.39 -1.31
N LEU A 65 4.10 -8.20 -1.52
CA LEU A 65 4.78 -8.67 -2.73
C LEU A 65 4.81 -10.20 -2.78
N ALA A 66 5.21 -10.87 -1.71
CA ALA A 66 5.24 -12.34 -1.67
C ALA A 66 3.83 -12.98 -1.78
N GLU A 67 2.79 -12.34 -1.26
CA GLU A 67 1.39 -12.77 -1.39
C GLU A 67 0.83 -12.63 -2.81
N SER A 68 1.40 -11.73 -3.62
CA SER A 68 0.97 -11.55 -5.01
C SER A 68 1.48 -12.63 -5.97
N ILE A 69 2.40 -13.50 -5.52
CA ILE A 69 2.88 -14.63 -6.31
C ILE A 69 1.81 -15.71 -6.33
N GLU A 70 1.28 -16.01 -7.52
CA GLU A 70 0.17 -16.96 -7.70
C GLU A 70 0.61 -18.41 -7.40
N PRO A 71 -0.30 -19.28 -6.90
CA PRO A 71 -0.04 -20.70 -6.65
C PRO A 71 0.51 -21.49 -7.85
N GLU A 72 0.19 -21.05 -9.06
CA GLU A 72 0.61 -21.63 -10.34
C GLU A 72 2.08 -21.29 -10.67
N SER A 73 2.68 -20.33 -9.96
CA SER A 73 4.08 -19.95 -10.14
C SER A 73 5.03 -21.02 -9.62
N SER A 74 6.12 -21.28 -10.36
CA SER A 74 7.20 -22.15 -9.88
C SER A 74 7.89 -21.62 -8.61
N LEU A 75 7.71 -20.33 -8.29
CA LEU A 75 8.29 -19.68 -7.12
C LEU A 75 7.33 -19.62 -5.93
N TYR A 76 6.11 -20.11 -6.06
CA TYR A 76 5.10 -20.02 -5.00
C TYR A 76 5.60 -20.65 -3.69
N GLN A 77 6.24 -21.81 -3.75
CA GLN A 77 6.76 -22.47 -2.56
C GLN A 77 7.85 -21.63 -1.85
N GLU A 78 8.70 -20.96 -2.63
CA GLU A 78 9.73 -20.03 -2.10
C GLU A 78 9.07 -18.80 -1.48
N ALA A 79 8.05 -18.23 -2.14
CA ALA A 79 7.26 -17.13 -1.63
C ALA A 79 6.57 -17.47 -0.29
N GLN A 80 5.99 -18.67 -0.17
CA GLN A 80 5.36 -19.13 1.08
C GLN A 80 6.37 -19.33 2.22
N ASN A 81 7.57 -19.82 1.92
CA ASN A 81 8.65 -19.93 2.91
C ASN A 81 9.08 -18.54 3.39
N ASN A 82 9.26 -17.60 2.46
CA ASN A 82 9.59 -16.21 2.76
C ASN A 82 8.49 -15.54 3.58
N LEU A 83 7.21 -15.79 3.28
CA LEU A 83 6.07 -15.30 4.07
C LEU A 83 6.09 -15.81 5.51
N ALA A 84 6.47 -17.07 5.75
CA ALA A 84 6.61 -17.58 7.11
C ALA A 84 7.69 -16.81 7.89
N VAL A 85 8.80 -16.46 7.24
CA VAL A 85 9.87 -15.64 7.82
C VAL A 85 9.38 -14.21 8.08
N TYR A 86 8.80 -13.55 7.08
CA TYR A 86 8.34 -12.16 7.19
C TYR A 86 7.25 -11.99 8.24
N ARG A 87 6.26 -12.89 8.27
CA ARG A 87 5.23 -12.90 9.32
C ARG A 87 5.80 -13.20 10.70
N GLY A 88 6.89 -13.98 10.77
CA GLY A 88 7.67 -14.15 11.99
C GLY A 88 8.32 -12.84 12.46
N ALA A 89 8.77 -12.00 11.52
CA ALA A 89 9.35 -10.69 11.79
C ALA A 89 8.31 -9.62 12.15
N ILE A 90 7.04 -9.75 11.75
CA ILE A 90 5.96 -8.86 12.22
C ILE A 90 5.73 -8.93 13.73
N LYS A 91 6.20 -9.99 14.41
CA LYS A 91 6.24 -10.02 15.88
C LYS A 91 7.21 -8.98 16.47
N THR A 92 7.93 -8.26 15.62
CA THR A 92 8.57 -7.00 15.95
C THR A 92 7.80 -5.88 15.23
N PRO A 93 7.21 -4.92 15.96
CA PRO A 93 6.39 -3.86 15.39
C PRO A 93 7.21 -3.08 14.36
N THR A 94 6.66 -2.99 13.15
CA THR A 94 7.29 -2.33 12.01
C THR A 94 7.25 -0.81 12.21
N VAL A 95 8.44 -0.21 12.31
CA VAL A 95 8.69 1.23 12.53
C VAL A 95 7.89 2.16 11.60
N GLY A 96 7.51 1.71 10.39
CA GLY A 96 6.68 2.47 9.45
C GLY A 96 5.24 2.71 9.94
N SER A 97 4.57 1.65 10.38
CA SER A 97 3.19 1.68 10.89
C SER A 97 3.10 2.42 12.23
N ASP A 98 4.12 2.27 13.08
CA ASP A 98 4.16 2.95 14.38
C ASP A 98 4.29 4.47 14.23
N LYS A 99 5.04 4.93 13.22
CA LYS A 99 5.20 6.35 12.95
C LYS A 99 3.90 7.00 12.50
N GLU A 100 3.17 6.34 11.61
CA GLU A 100 1.85 6.79 11.18
C GLU A 100 0.85 6.77 12.34
N THR A 101 0.91 5.72 13.17
CA THR A 101 0.08 5.58 14.38
C THR A 101 0.35 6.71 15.39
N LEU A 102 1.63 7.03 15.62
CA LEU A 102 2.00 8.12 16.53
C LEU A 102 1.55 9.48 15.99
N ALA A 103 1.72 9.73 14.68
CA ALA A 103 1.25 10.96 14.04
C ALA A 103 -0.28 11.08 14.11
N ALA A 104 -1.02 9.99 13.89
CA ALA A 104 -2.47 9.95 14.04
C ALA A 104 -2.91 10.21 15.49
N ALA A 105 -2.16 9.70 16.48
CA ALA A 105 -2.41 9.97 17.89
C ALA A 105 -2.27 11.47 18.22
N GLU A 106 -1.23 12.11 17.70
CA GLU A 106 -1.02 13.55 17.87
C GLU A 106 -2.11 14.38 17.20
N GLU A 107 -2.52 14.00 15.98
CA GLU A 107 -3.61 14.65 15.28
C GLU A 107 -4.93 14.54 16.06
N ALA A 108 -5.27 13.33 16.52
CA ALA A 108 -6.46 13.09 17.33
C ALA A 108 -6.47 13.95 18.61
N TYR A 109 -5.32 14.06 19.29
CA TYR A 109 -5.18 14.92 20.46
C TYR A 109 -5.41 16.39 20.13
N ASN A 110 -4.82 16.89 19.04
CA ASN A 110 -4.98 18.27 18.59
C ASN A 110 -6.42 18.60 18.18
N GLN A 111 -7.18 17.61 17.70
CA GLN A 111 -8.61 17.74 17.42
C GLN A 111 -9.49 17.66 18.68
N GLY A 112 -8.90 17.45 19.86
CA GLY A 112 -9.60 17.29 21.13
C GLY A 112 -10.17 15.88 21.36
N ASN A 113 -9.86 14.92 20.47
CA ASN A 113 -10.25 13.52 20.62
C ASN A 113 -9.21 12.77 21.46
N VAL A 114 -9.16 13.07 22.75
CA VAL A 114 -8.13 12.57 23.66
C VAL A 114 -8.22 11.06 23.88
N ASP A 115 -9.43 10.49 23.91
CA ASP A 115 -9.62 9.04 24.03
C ASP A 115 -9.04 8.27 22.83
N GLU A 116 -9.20 8.79 21.61
CA GLU A 116 -8.63 8.18 20.41
C GLU A 116 -7.11 8.31 20.39
N ALA A 117 -6.58 9.48 20.77
CA ALA A 117 -5.14 9.70 20.90
C ALA A 117 -4.48 8.69 21.86
N ILE A 118 -5.13 8.39 22.98
CA ILE A 118 -4.65 7.40 23.95
C ILE A 118 -4.64 6.01 23.32
N LYS A 119 -5.72 5.58 22.66
CA LYS A 119 -5.79 4.25 22.03
C LYS A 119 -4.71 4.05 20.98
N LEU A 120 -4.51 5.05 20.12
CA LEU A 120 -3.49 5.00 19.08
C LEU A 120 -2.09 4.92 19.70
N ALA A 121 -1.77 5.77 20.67
CA ALA A 121 -0.47 5.71 21.34
C ALA A 121 -0.24 4.43 22.18
N GLU A 122 -1.30 3.82 22.74
CA GLU A 122 -1.24 2.52 23.45
C GLU A 122 -1.01 1.34 22.52
N SER A 123 -1.40 1.44 21.24
CA SER A 123 -1.18 0.38 20.26
C SER A 123 0.27 0.24 19.80
N ILE A 124 1.13 1.23 20.11
CA ILE A 124 2.56 1.15 19.83
C ILE A 124 3.21 0.20 20.83
N GLU A 125 3.72 -0.93 20.34
CA GLU A 125 4.27 -2.00 21.16
C GLU A 125 5.65 -1.63 21.77
N PRO A 126 6.03 -2.20 22.93
CA PRO A 126 7.31 -1.97 23.61
C PRO A 126 8.57 -2.17 22.76
N GLU A 127 8.48 -3.04 21.77
CA GLU A 127 9.54 -3.40 20.85
C GLU A 127 9.77 -2.33 19.76
N SER A 128 8.85 -1.36 19.63
CA SER A 128 8.97 -0.25 18.69
C SER A 128 10.05 0.74 19.12
N SER A 129 10.82 1.25 18.17
CA SER A 129 11.74 2.37 18.43
C SER A 129 11.02 3.65 18.86
N LEU A 130 9.72 3.76 18.59
CA LEU A 130 8.88 4.91 18.96
C LEU A 130 8.15 4.73 20.29
N TYR A 131 8.30 3.57 20.95
CA TYR A 131 7.59 3.28 22.19
C TYR A 131 7.82 4.33 23.28
N GLN A 132 9.06 4.78 23.46
CA GLN A 132 9.37 5.79 24.47
C GLN A 132 8.67 7.12 24.19
N GLU A 133 8.56 7.51 22.92
CA GLU A 133 7.84 8.71 22.49
C GLU A 133 6.33 8.55 22.70
N ALA A 134 5.77 7.40 22.33
CA ALA A 134 4.37 7.05 22.59
C ALA A 134 4.02 7.12 24.09
N GLN A 135 4.89 6.60 24.97
CA GLN A 135 4.69 6.67 26.42
C GLN A 135 4.73 8.11 26.96
N ASN A 136 5.60 8.96 26.42
CA ASN A 136 5.63 10.38 26.78
C ASN A 136 4.35 11.09 26.36
N ASN A 137 3.89 10.86 25.13
CA ASN A 137 2.64 11.39 24.60
C ASN A 137 1.43 10.91 25.43
N LEU A 138 1.40 9.63 25.82
CA LEU A 138 0.38 9.08 26.72
C LEU A 138 0.29 9.80 28.06
N ALA A 139 1.43 10.18 28.65
CA ALA A 139 1.45 10.93 29.90
C ALA A 139 0.77 12.31 29.73
N VAL A 140 1.00 12.98 28.60
CA VAL A 140 0.36 14.25 28.25
C VAL A 140 -1.14 14.07 28.04
N TYR A 141 -1.55 13.12 27.19
CA TYR A 141 -2.96 12.88 26.86
C TYR A 141 -3.78 12.50 28.11
N ARG A 142 -3.22 11.62 28.95
CA ARG A 142 -3.83 11.24 30.25
C ARG A 142 -3.85 12.37 31.26
N GLY A 143 -3.06 13.43 31.07
CA GLY A 143 -3.12 14.67 31.85
C GLY A 143 -4.33 15.52 31.46
N ALA A 144 -4.62 15.62 30.15
CA ALA A 144 -5.73 16.42 29.62
C ALA A 144 -7.12 15.92 30.05
N ILE A 145 -7.30 14.61 30.24
CA ILE A 145 -8.55 14.05 30.79
C ILE A 145 -8.74 14.27 32.29
N LYS A 146 -7.66 14.60 33.03
CA LYS A 146 -7.71 14.77 34.50
C LYS A 146 -8.05 16.19 34.93
N THR A 147 -8.09 17.15 34.01
CA THR A 147 -8.52 18.51 34.30
C THR A 147 -10.06 18.60 34.15
N PRO A 148 -10.81 18.72 35.26
CA PRO A 148 -12.26 18.89 35.24
C PRO A 148 -12.70 20.27 34.74
#